data_AF-A0A6V7KWI9-F1
#
_entry.id   AF-A0A6V7KWI9-F1
#
_cell.length_a   1.000
_cell.length_b   1.000
_cell.length_c   1.000
_cell.angle_alpha   90.00
_cell.angle_beta   90.00
_cell.angle_gamma   90.00
#
_symmetry.space_group_name_H-M   'P 1'
#
loop_
_entity.id
_entity.type
_entity.pdbx_description
1 polymer ?
#
loop_
_entity_poly.entity_id
_entity_poly.type
_entity_poly.pdbx_seq_one_letter_code
_entity_poly.pdbx_strand_id
1 'polypeptide(L)' 'MSEGLDVLALKDDDVTKMLAAGTHLGSENVNYQMEQYVFKRRLD' A
#
# COMPACT_ATOMS: atom_id res chain seq x y z
N MET A 1 12.93 -0.16 3.73
CA MET A 1 12.54 0.10 2.32
C MET A 1 13.59 -0.54 1.42
N SER A 2 13.27 -0.89 0.18
CA SER A 2 14.08 -1.70 -0.76
C SER A 2 15.44 -1.10 -1.19
N GLU A 3 15.96 -0.13 -0.45
CA GLU A 3 17.26 0.56 -0.61
C GLU A 3 17.60 1.04 -2.04
N GLY A 4 16.59 1.25 -2.89
CA GLY A 4 16.76 1.74 -4.25
C GLY A 4 17.35 0.71 -5.23
N LEU A 5 17.32 -0.58 -4.91
CA LEU A 5 17.77 -1.63 -5.83
C LEU A 5 16.75 -1.80 -6.98
N ASP A 6 17.16 -1.48 -8.20
CA ASP A 6 16.29 -1.54 -9.40
C ASP A 6 15.66 -2.91 -9.67
N VAL A 7 16.37 -3.99 -9.31
CA VAL A 7 15.87 -5.36 -9.43
C VAL A 7 14.70 -5.65 -8.48
N LEU A 8 14.62 -4.92 -7.35
CA LEU A 8 13.53 -4.99 -6.37
C LEU A 8 12.52 -3.85 -6.53
N ALA A 9 12.65 -3.03 -7.57
CA ALA A 9 11.69 -1.96 -7.84
C ALA A 9 10.33 -2.54 -8.20
N LEU A 10 9.30 -1.92 -7.65
CA LEU A 10 7.90 -2.26 -7.89
C LEU A 10 7.59 -2.15 -9.39
N LYS A 11 7.02 -3.21 -9.97
CA LYS A 11 6.63 -3.27 -11.39
C LYS A 11 5.15 -2.95 -11.57
N ASP A 12 4.80 -2.35 -12.70
CA ASP A 12 3.43 -1.92 -13.00
C ASP A 12 2.42 -3.09 -12.97
N ASP A 13 2.81 -4.24 -13.49
CA ASP A 13 1.96 -5.45 -13.50
C ASP A 13 1.61 -5.94 -12.08
N ASP A 14 2.54 -5.81 -11.14
CA ASP A 14 2.34 -6.26 -9.76
C ASP A 14 1.46 -5.27 -8.99
N VAL A 15 1.64 -3.96 -9.21
CA VAL A 15 0.76 -2.92 -8.67
C VAL A 15 -0.66 -3.10 -9.18
N THR A 16 -0.82 -3.38 -10.47
CA THR A 16 -2.13 -3.58 -11.09
C THR A 16 -2.87 -4.74 -10.42
N LYS A 17 -2.19 -5.86 -10.15
CA LYS A 17 -2.78 -7.00 -9.42
C LYS A 17 -3.16 -6.65 -7.99
N MET A 18 -2.31 -5.91 -7.27
CA MET A 18 -2.60 -5.45 -5.90
C MET A 18 -3.83 -4.53 -5.85
N LEU A 19 -3.92 -3.59 -6.79
CA LEU A 19 -5.07 -2.68 -6.90
C LEU A 19 -6.36 -3.46 -7.22
N ALA A 20 -6.31 -4.38 -8.18
CA ALA A 20 -7.45 -5.22 -8.55
C ALA A 20 -7.93 -6.11 -7.39
N ALA A 21 -7.02 -6.60 -6.56
CA ALA A 21 -7.34 -7.39 -5.36
C ALA A 21 -7.77 -6.54 -4.15
N GLY A 22 -7.71 -5.20 -4.24
CA GLY A 22 -8.15 -4.30 -3.17
C GLY A 22 -7.20 -4.23 -1.96
N THR A 23 -5.96 -4.70 -2.07
CA THR A 23 -5.02 -4.80 -0.92
C THR A 23 -4.59 -3.45 -0.34
N HIS A 24 -4.75 -2.37 -1.11
CA HIS A 24 -4.47 -1.00 -0.68
C HIS A 24 -5.57 -0.39 0.22
N LEU A 25 -6.71 -1.07 0.35
CA LEU A 25 -7.82 -0.64 1.20
C LEU A 25 -7.71 -1.31 2.58
N GLY A 26 -7.69 -0.49 3.62
CA GLY A 26 -7.70 -0.96 5.01
C GLY A 26 -9.11 -1.07 5.60
N SER A 27 -9.17 -1.33 6.91
CA SER A 27 -10.39 -1.24 7.71
C SER A 27 -10.71 0.21 8.13
N GLU A 28 -11.91 0.43 8.68
CA GLU A 28 -12.32 1.73 9.24
C GLU A 28 -11.41 2.21 10.38
N ASN A 29 -10.94 1.28 11.21
CA ASN A 29 -10.09 1.55 12.35
C ASN A 29 -8.61 1.31 12.02
N VAL A 30 -7.74 2.11 12.64
CA VAL A 30 -6.28 1.98 12.52
C VAL A 30 -5.66 1.93 13.92
N ASN A 31 -4.69 1.04 14.12
CA ASN A 31 -3.87 1.04 15.33
C ASN A 31 -2.83 2.18 15.25
N TYR A 32 -2.53 2.86 16.37
CA TYR A 32 -1.63 4.03 16.39
C TYR A 32 -0.25 3.75 15.78
N GLN A 33 0.27 2.52 15.93
CA GLN A 33 1.56 2.12 15.35
C GLN A 33 1.53 1.95 13.82
N MET A 34 0.33 1.76 13.25
CA MET A 34 0.11 1.54 11.83
C MET A 34 -0.09 2.83 11.05
N GLU A 35 -0.28 3.98 11.71
CA GLU A 35 -0.54 5.28 11.06
C GLU A 35 0.55 5.65 10.05
N GLN A 36 1.81 5.30 10.33
CA GLN A 36 2.94 5.55 9.42
C GLN A 36 2.85 4.83 8.07
N TYR A 37 2.01 3.78 7.97
CA TYR A 37 1.81 3.02 6.74
C TYR A 37 0.52 3.43 5.99
N VAL A 38 -0.28 4.32 6.56
CA VAL A 38 -1.53 4.80 5.94
C VAL A 38 -1.27 6.07 5.15
N PHE A 39 -1.63 6.06 3.87
CA PHE A 39 -1.49 7.25 3.02
C PHE A 39 -2.55 8.31 3.32
N LYS A 40 -3.84 7.94 3.28
CA LYS A 40 -4.97 8.86 3.51
C LYS A 40 -6.25 8.07 3.80
N ARG A 41 -7.19 8.68 4.54
CA ARG A 41 -8.56 8.17 4.73
C ARG A 41 -9.50 8.67 3.62
N ARG A 42 -10.30 7.76 3.06
CA ARG A 42 -11.38 8.07 2.12
C ARG A 42 -12.64 8.52 2.89
N LEU A 43 -13.60 9.14 2.19
CA LEU A 43 -14.85 9.70 2.74
C LEU A 43 -16.05 8.75 2.55
N ASP A 44 -15.77 7.49 2.26
CA ASP A 44 -16.77 6.43 2.15
C ASP A 44 -17.63 6.28 3.42
#